data_AF-A0A368G0E1-F1
#
_entry.id   AF-A0A368G0E1-F1
#
_cell.length_a   1.000
_cell.length_b   1.000
_cell.length_c   1.000
_cell.angle_alpha   90.00
_cell.angle_beta   90.00
_cell.angle_gamma   90.00
#
_symmetry.space_group_name_H-M   'P 1'
#
loop_
_entity.id
_entity.type
_entity.pdbx_description
1 polymer ?
#
loop_
_entity_poly.entity_id
_entity_poly.type
_entity_poly.pdbx_seq_one_letter_code
_entity_poly.pdbx_strand_id
1 'polypeptide(L)'
;MMTRTYETIFETKKEWNRQWAQVILMLELSLSPQERLMHLLKYSRPTGVNKRIRSYVVNKKVGLAEGLTEEEEMQLREARAEQIREEKRQLMKKKNRDHEIKENAVRAMRQTPGAEANGELPNG
;
A
#
# COMPACT_ATOMS: atom_id res chain seq x y z
N MET A 1 -36.55 35.59 -25.47
CA MET A 1 -37.01 34.59 -24.48
C MET A 1 -36.21 33.29 -24.54
N MET A 2 -35.86 32.74 -25.72
CA MET A 2 -35.00 31.53 -25.79
C MET A 2 -33.50 31.79 -25.55
N THR A 3 -32.97 32.94 -25.95
CA THR A 3 -31.53 33.24 -25.77
C THR A 3 -31.14 33.34 -24.30
N ARG A 4 -31.96 34.01 -23.47
CA ARG A 4 -31.75 34.10 -22.02
C ARG A 4 -31.77 32.74 -21.31
N THR A 5 -32.58 31.77 -21.76
CA THR A 5 -32.62 30.43 -21.14
C THR A 5 -31.37 29.61 -21.44
N TYR A 6 -30.80 29.72 -22.65
CA TYR A 6 -29.52 29.05 -22.96
C TYR A 6 -28.36 29.61 -22.14
N GLU A 7 -28.32 30.92 -21.91
CA GLU A 7 -27.33 31.57 -21.04
C GLU A 7 -27.42 31.04 -19.61
N THR A 8 -28.64 30.95 -19.04
CA THR A 8 -28.85 30.41 -17.70
C THR A 8 -28.48 28.91 -17.58
N ILE A 9 -28.79 28.10 -18.61
CA ILE A 9 -28.43 26.68 -18.63
C ILE A 9 -26.91 26.49 -18.71
N PHE A 10 -26.22 27.31 -19.51
CA PHE A 10 -24.76 27.30 -19.61
C PHE A 10 -24.07 27.56 -18.26
N GLU A 11 -24.65 28.43 -17.44
CA GLU A 11 -24.14 28.72 -16.09
C GLU A 11 -24.38 27.57 -15.09
N THR A 12 -25.33 26.67 -15.36
CA THR A 12 -25.69 25.54 -14.47
C THR A 12 -24.77 24.31 -14.56
N LYS A 13 -23.44 24.48 -14.54
CA LYS A 13 -22.47 23.36 -14.43
C LYS A 13 -22.71 22.44 -13.21
N LYS A 14 -23.33 22.97 -12.15
CA LYS A 14 -23.67 22.21 -10.93
C LYS A 14 -24.73 21.14 -11.18
N GLU A 15 -25.65 21.36 -12.13
CA GLU A 15 -26.75 20.43 -12.40
C GLU A 15 -26.24 19.16 -13.07
N TRP A 16 -25.30 19.29 -14.01
CA TRP A 16 -24.58 18.15 -14.60
C TRP A 16 -23.91 17.29 -13.52
N ASN A 17 -23.15 17.91 -12.62
CA ASN A 17 -22.49 17.19 -11.53
C ASN A 17 -23.50 16.51 -10.59
N ARG A 18 -24.66 17.14 -10.36
CA ARG A 18 -25.74 16.57 -9.55
C ARG A 18 -26.31 15.32 -10.20
N GLN A 19 -26.67 15.38 -11.48
CA GLN A 19 -27.20 14.24 -12.24
C GLN A 19 -26.18 13.10 -12.32
N TRP A 20 -24.91 13.43 -12.54
CA TRP A 20 -23.84 12.45 -12.60
C TRP A 20 -23.64 11.74 -11.25
N ALA A 21 -23.66 12.48 -10.15
CA ALA A 21 -23.61 11.91 -8.80
C ALA A 21 -24.80 10.97 -8.51
N GLN A 22 -26.01 11.32 -9.00
CA GLN A 22 -27.19 10.45 -8.86
C GLN A 22 -27.00 9.11 -9.56
N VAL A 23 -26.46 9.13 -10.79
CA VAL A 23 -26.19 7.89 -11.54
C VAL A 23 -25.17 7.01 -10.81
N ILE A 24 -24.07 7.60 -10.30
CA ILE A 24 -23.06 6.86 -9.52
C ILE A 24 -23.69 6.21 -8.28
N LEU A 25 -24.51 6.95 -7.53
CA LEU A 25 -25.16 6.43 -6.34
C LEU A 25 -26.11 5.27 -6.66
N MET A 26 -26.85 5.37 -7.76
CA MET A 26 -27.75 4.32 -8.23
C MET A 26 -26.97 3.04 -8.58
N LEU A 27 -25.81 3.17 -9.23
CA LEU A 27 -24.94 2.04 -9.54
C LEU A 27 -24.36 1.40 -8.27
N GLU A 28 -23.88 2.20 -7.31
CA GLU A 28 -23.37 1.71 -6.02
C GLU A 28 -24.40 0.90 -5.23
N LEU A 29 -25.67 1.34 -5.27
CA LEU A 29 -26.79 0.63 -4.66
C LEU A 29 -27.09 -0.72 -5.35
N SER A 30 -26.90 -0.80 -6.67
CA SER A 30 -27.13 -2.02 -7.44
C SER A 30 -26.04 -3.08 -7.28
N LEU A 31 -24.85 -2.71 -6.79
CA LEU A 31 -23.74 -3.62 -6.53
C LEU A 31 -23.97 -4.48 -5.28
N SER A 32 -23.49 -5.72 -5.33
CA SER A 32 -23.49 -6.62 -4.17
C SER A 32 -22.59 -6.08 -3.05
N PRO A 33 -22.85 -6.44 -1.77
CA PRO A 33 -22.03 -5.99 -0.65
C PRO A 33 -20.54 -6.36 -0.77
N GLN A 34 -20.25 -7.51 -1.41
CA GLN A 34 -18.89 -7.98 -1.61
C GLN A 34 -18.13 -7.12 -2.62
N GLU A 35 -18.75 -6.80 -3.76
CA GLU A 35 -18.15 -5.94 -4.79
C GLU A 35 -17.92 -4.53 -4.24
N ARG A 36 -18.89 -3.98 -3.50
CA ARG A 36 -18.77 -2.67 -2.86
C ARG A 36 -17.57 -2.61 -1.90
N LEU A 37 -17.37 -3.67 -1.11
CA LEU A 37 -16.20 -3.79 -0.24
C LEU A 37 -14.91 -3.85 -1.06
N MET A 38 -14.87 -4.62 -2.16
CA MET A 38 -13.69 -4.69 -3.03
C MET A 38 -13.32 -3.31 -3.61
N HIS A 39 -14.30 -2.54 -4.09
CA HIS A 39 -14.07 -1.19 -4.60
C HIS A 39 -13.61 -0.22 -3.50
N LEU A 40 -14.22 -0.28 -2.31
CA LEU A 40 -13.75 0.48 -1.15
C LEU A 40 -12.28 0.17 -0.85
N LEU A 41 -11.93 -1.12 -0.80
CA LEU A 41 -10.57 -1.59 -0.53
C LEU A 41 -9.56 -1.14 -1.59
N LYS A 42 -9.96 -1.14 -2.87
CA LYS A 42 -9.15 -0.73 -4.02
C LYS A 42 -8.77 0.75 -3.96
N TYR A 43 -9.71 1.63 -3.62
CA TYR A 43 -9.50 3.08 -3.74
C TYR A 43 -9.16 3.80 -2.43
N SER A 44 -9.46 3.24 -1.26
CA SER A 44 -9.01 3.82 0.02
C SER A 44 -7.81 3.08 0.63
N ARG A 45 -7.11 3.72 1.55
CA ARG A 45 -5.96 3.18 2.28
C ARG A 45 -6.22 3.22 3.79
N PRO A 46 -5.79 2.22 4.57
CA PRO A 46 -5.98 2.25 6.02
C PRO A 46 -5.17 3.40 6.64
N THR A 47 -5.79 4.12 7.58
CA THR A 47 -5.17 5.25 8.28
C THR A 47 -4.57 4.78 9.60
N GLY A 48 -3.24 4.83 9.72
CA GLY A 48 -2.53 4.47 10.94
C GLY A 48 -2.62 2.97 11.28
N VAL A 49 -2.72 2.65 12.57
CA VAL A 49 -2.73 1.27 13.09
C VAL A 49 -4.13 0.63 12.97
N ASN A 50 -5.19 1.44 13.01
CA ASN A 50 -6.57 0.96 12.93
C ASN A 50 -7.01 0.78 11.47
N LYS A 51 -7.09 -0.47 11.02
CA LYS A 51 -7.48 -0.82 9.64
C LYS A 51 -8.96 -0.55 9.30
N ARG A 52 -9.81 -0.24 10.29
CA ARG A 52 -11.23 0.10 10.05
C ARG A 52 -11.39 1.50 9.47
N ILE A 53 -10.53 2.43 9.88
CA ILE A 53 -10.56 3.81 9.38
C ILE A 53 -9.73 3.85 8.10
N ARG A 54 -10.35 4.26 7.01
CA ARG A 54 -9.70 4.34 5.69
C ARG A 54 -9.81 5.76 5.14
N SER A 55 -8.76 6.19 4.45
CA SER A 55 -8.64 7.50 3.81
C SER A 55 -8.49 7.36 2.30
N TYR A 56 -8.99 8.34 1.56
CA TYR A 56 -8.70 8.51 0.15
C TYR A 56 -7.45 9.38 0.01
N VAL A 57 -6.41 8.86 -0.65
CA VAL A 57 -5.12 9.56 -0.78
C VAL A 57 -5.14 10.39 -2.05
N VAL A 58 -5.13 11.72 -1.90
CA VAL A 58 -5.03 12.67 -3.02
C VAL A 58 -3.63 13.25 -3.02
N ASN A 59 -2.86 12.98 -4.08
CA ASN A 59 -1.59 13.66 -4.30
C ASN A 59 -1.87 14.96 -5.05
N LYS A 60 -1.96 16.08 -4.31
CA LYS A 60 -2.00 17.39 -4.94
C LYS A 60 -0.61 17.66 -5.53
N LYS A 61 -0.52 17.76 -6.86
CA LYS A 61 0.70 18.20 -7.54
C LYS A 61 0.90 19.69 -7.23
N VAL A 62 1.54 20.01 -6.12
CA VAL A 62 1.96 21.39 -5.84
C VAL A 62 3.26 21.62 -6.61
N GLY A 63 3.17 22.33 -7.74
CA GLY A 63 4.30 22.99 -8.39
C GLY A 63 5.23 22.17 -9.30
N LEU A 64 4.86 20.96 -9.76
CA LEU A 64 5.78 20.08 -10.53
C LEU A 64 5.22 19.53 -11.85
N ALA A 65 4.03 19.94 -12.28
CA ALA A 65 3.43 19.39 -13.50
C ALA A 65 2.74 20.45 -14.38
N GLU A 66 3.39 21.58 -14.55
CA GLU A 66 3.30 22.26 -15.85
C GLU A 66 4.31 21.54 -16.77
N GLY A 67 3.84 20.55 -17.54
CA GLY A 67 4.62 20.04 -18.70
C GLY A 67 4.97 18.56 -18.79
N LEU A 68 4.65 17.69 -17.81
CA LEU A 68 4.83 16.23 -17.99
C LEU A 68 3.56 15.59 -18.56
N THR A 69 3.73 14.72 -19.56
CA THR A 69 2.62 13.95 -20.14
C THR A 69 2.08 12.93 -19.14
N GLU A 70 0.79 12.56 -19.26
CA GLU A 70 0.14 11.60 -18.36
C GLU A 70 0.87 10.23 -18.35
N GLU A 71 1.47 9.85 -19.47
CA GLU A 71 2.25 8.62 -19.62
C GLU A 71 3.54 8.62 -18.79
N GLU A 72 4.30 9.72 -18.82
CA GLU A 72 5.55 9.86 -18.06
C GLU A 72 5.27 9.81 -16.55
N GLU A 73 4.16 10.40 -16.10
CA GLU A 73 3.77 10.33 -14.70
C GLU A 73 3.35 8.92 -14.27
N MET A 74 2.64 8.19 -15.13
CA MET A 74 2.24 6.81 -14.88
C MET A 74 3.45 5.90 -14.74
N GLN A 75 4.41 6.01 -15.66
CA GLN A 75 5.66 5.25 -15.63
C GLN A 75 6.48 5.55 -14.37
N LEU A 76 6.57 6.81 -13.94
CA LEU A 76 7.29 7.19 -12.72
C LEU A 76 6.63 6.59 -11.47
N ARG A 77 5.30 6.58 -11.40
CA ARG A 77 4.57 5.93 -10.29
C ARG A 77 4.78 4.43 -10.29
N GLU A 78 4.75 3.80 -11.46
CA GLU A 78 4.97 2.36 -11.60
C GLU A 78 6.38 1.97 -11.18
N ALA A 79 7.41 2.66 -11.69
CA ALA A 79 8.81 2.45 -11.31
C ALA A 79 9.02 2.63 -9.79
N ARG A 80 8.43 3.69 -9.20
CA ARG A 80 8.49 3.89 -7.74
C ARG A 80 7.78 2.79 -6.97
N ALA A 81 6.65 2.28 -7.47
CA ALA A 81 5.93 1.18 -6.85
C ALA A 81 6.68 -0.15 -6.97
N GLU A 82 7.46 -0.35 -8.03
CA GLU A 82 8.34 -1.51 -8.22
C GLU A 82 9.55 -1.47 -7.31
N GLN A 83 10.22 -0.32 -7.19
CA GLN A 83 11.31 -0.12 -6.23
C GLN A 83 10.85 -0.44 -4.80
N ILE A 84 9.70 0.06 -4.37
CA ILE A 84 9.14 -0.25 -3.05
C ILE A 84 8.84 -1.76 -2.90
N ARG A 85 8.35 -2.43 -3.95
CA ARG A 85 8.11 -3.87 -3.94
C ARG A 85 9.42 -4.66 -3.83
N GLU A 86 10.46 -4.24 -4.54
CA GLU A 86 11.78 -4.86 -4.47
C GLU A 86 12.46 -4.67 -3.12
N GLU A 87 12.45 -3.44 -2.59
CA GLU A 87 12.96 -3.15 -1.25
C GLU A 87 12.27 -4.01 -0.19
N LYS A 88 10.94 -4.14 -0.25
CA LYS A 88 10.20 -5.03 0.65
C LYS A 88 10.61 -6.50 0.49
N ARG A 89 10.79 -6.99 -0.74
CA ARG A 89 11.25 -8.36 -1.00
C ARG A 89 12.65 -8.60 -0.45
N GLN A 90 13.57 -7.65 -0.64
CA GLN A 90 14.93 -7.75 -0.13
C GLN A 90 14.97 -7.70 1.40
N LEU A 91 14.17 -6.83 2.02
CA LEU A 91 14.06 -6.74 3.48
C LEU A 91 13.55 -8.07 4.08
N MET A 92 12.54 -8.69 3.48
CA MET A 92 12.04 -9.99 3.93
C MET A 92 13.09 -11.09 3.79
N LYS A 93 13.84 -11.13 2.68
CA LYS A 93 14.95 -12.08 2.49
C LYS A 93 16.05 -11.92 3.56
N LYS A 94 16.43 -10.67 3.87
CA LYS A 94 17.41 -10.38 4.94
C LYS A 94 16.92 -10.90 6.30
N LYS A 95 15.66 -10.59 6.67
CA LYS A 95 15.08 -11.07 7.94
C LYS A 95 15.04 -12.60 8.05
N ASN A 96 14.75 -13.29 6.95
CA ASN A 96 14.76 -14.76 6.94
C ASN A 96 16.17 -15.33 7.12
N ARG A 97 17.18 -14.76 6.44
CA ARG A 97 18.58 -15.19 6.60
C ARG A 97 19.09 -14.95 8.02
N ASP A 98 18.75 -13.83 8.63
CA ASP A 98 19.11 -13.53 10.03
C ASP A 98 18.46 -14.55 11.00
N HIS A 99 17.24 -15.00 10.71
CA HIS A 99 16.57 -16.04 11.49
C HIS A 99 17.28 -17.40 11.36
N GLU A 100 17.65 -17.81 10.15
CA GLU A 100 18.42 -19.05 9.92
C GLU A 100 19.77 -19.05 10.63
N ILE A 101 20.50 -17.91 10.61
CA ILE A 101 21.79 -17.78 11.30
C ILE A 101 21.60 -17.94 12.82
N LYS A 102 20.57 -17.31 13.40
CA LYS A 102 20.26 -17.46 14.83
C LYS A 102 19.90 -18.90 15.18
N GLU A 103 19.08 -19.55 14.36
CA GLU A 103 18.68 -20.95 14.58
C GLU A 103 19.89 -21.88 14.51
N ASN A 104 20.76 -21.71 13.51
CA ASN A 104 21.99 -22.49 13.37
C ASN A 104 22.98 -22.23 14.53
N ALA A 105 23.10 -20.99 15.02
CA ALA A 105 23.92 -20.68 16.19
C ALA A 105 23.39 -21.36 17.46
N VAL A 106 22.07 -21.33 17.68
CA VAL A 106 21.42 -22.05 18.80
C VAL A 106 21.62 -23.55 18.67
N ARG A 107 21.52 -24.10 17.46
CA ARG A 107 21.77 -25.53 17.19
C ARG A 107 23.23 -25.92 17.44
N ALA A 108 24.18 -25.07 17.07
CA ALA A 108 25.60 -25.27 17.34
C ALA A 108 25.91 -25.22 18.85
N MET A 109 25.31 -24.30 19.60
CA MET A 109 25.45 -24.26 21.07
C MET A 109 24.84 -25.48 21.77
N ARG A 110 23.80 -26.10 21.20
CA ARG A 110 23.24 -27.36 21.72
C ARG A 110 24.10 -28.59 21.43
N GLN A 111 25.06 -28.47 20.51
CA GLN A 111 25.90 -29.59 20.05
C GLN A 111 27.29 -29.62 20.69
N THR A 112 27.69 -28.63 21.52
CA THR A 112 28.95 -28.72 22.28
C THR A 112 28.76 -29.66 23.49
N PRO A 113 29.35 -30.87 23.49
CA PRO A 113 29.42 -31.70 24.69
C PRO A 113 30.53 -31.12 25.58
N GLY A 114 30.33 -31.17 26.90
CA GLY A 114 31.32 -30.69 27.87
C GLY A 114 32.69 -31.33 27.64
N ALA A 115 33.71 -30.49 27.52
CA ALA A 115 35.10 -30.93 27.59
C ALA A 115 35.32 -31.58 28.97
N GLU A 116 35.53 -32.90 28.98
CA GLU A 116 35.91 -33.67 30.17
C GLU A 116 37.26 -33.16 30.67
N ALA A 117 37.23 -32.44 31.79
CA ALA A 117 38.41 -32.12 32.58
C ALA A 117 38.80 -33.35 33.42
N ASN A 118 39.52 -34.30 32.82
CA ASN A 118 40.20 -35.36 33.57
C ASN A 118 41.52 -34.80 34.11
N GLY A 119 41.50 -34.36 35.37
CA GLY A 119 42.69 -34.05 36.15
C GLY A 119 43.29 -35.33 36.72
N GLU A 120 44.35 -35.83 36.11
CA GLU A 120 45.23 -36.83 36.74
C GLU A 120 46.12 -36.11 37.76
N LEU A 121 45.90 -36.39 39.05
CA LEU A 121 46.85 -36.08 40.12
C LEU A 121 47.93 -37.19 40.16
N PRO A 122 49.23 -36.85 40.18
CA PRO A 122 50.27 -37.84 40.38
C PRO A 122 50.34 -38.20 41.87
N ASN A 123 50.15 -39.49 42.18
CA ASN A 123 50.42 -40.05 43.51
C ASN A 123 51.92 -39.98 43.82
N GLY A 124 52.26 -39.40 44.97
CA GLY A 124 53.55 -39.45 45.64
C GLY A 124 53.33 -39.61 47.14
#